data_AF-A0A166IKA1-F1
#
_entry.id   AF-A0A166IKA1-F1
#
_cell.length_a   1.000
_cell.length_b   1.000
_cell.length_c   1.000
_cell.angle_alpha   90.00
_cell.angle_beta   90.00
_cell.angle_gamma   90.00
#
_symmetry.space_group_name_H-M   'P 1'
#
loop_
_entity.id
_entity.type
_entity.pdbx_description
1 polymer ?
#
loop_
_entity_poly.entity_id
_entity_poly.type
_entity_poly.pdbx_seq_one_letter_code
_entity_poly.pdbx_strand_id
1 'polypeptide(L)'
;MQLPTSVLNDCNSSFKAADEKREKASTTFFADTGIMALICRHDRLLFAANMTHAGERQHYALALFFKLLSQIPSDMTVGLLYIFMIKFGFLKEFFPRIIFAVSVFHAYGHQWACQVIYHPRKCAGFGLSDGEGCERFWSSIKKLIPTLRVSGYYQRLFTLDLYTKHLEHNSRLQNHTSRPAHHCQKCQTMKATAWRGAQAVKAIMALDATIISEREEVSRLQGLTKDGAADVIAAFDALGSARAYLNGLMARREKHFAALGIAESASLLRLKQSKFLQHRMNALAVKHRMRDKLRQRKFENERLERAYRRTINESKHKKHIAGAMARREPTVQKLSQKYNELCRSMAHLIATGQAPQGAVAPEIIPPGGLWKLDVDDTIWQDIGLDEDEYDGKPPLWLRDEKVRSGIRNMLDHDRCIEEEQALFRERVGLQDWLVEEWHVVKAASDATGML
;
A
#
# COMPACT_ATOMS: atom_id res chain seq x y z
N MET A 1 7.32 -3.62 6.26
CA MET A 1 7.55 -4.65 5.22
C MET A 1 8.27 -3.98 4.06
N GLN A 2 9.45 -4.45 3.66
CA GLN A 2 10.19 -3.90 2.51
C GLN A 2 9.97 -4.79 1.28
N LEU A 3 9.77 -4.18 0.11
CA LEU A 3 9.66 -4.94 -1.13
C LEU A 3 11.03 -5.53 -1.54
N PRO A 4 11.07 -6.74 -2.10
CA PRO A 4 12.28 -7.28 -2.71
C PRO A 4 12.82 -6.35 -3.79
N THR A 5 14.15 -6.26 -3.91
CA THR A 5 14.82 -5.41 -4.92
C THR A 5 14.39 -5.76 -6.35
N SER A 6 14.02 -7.02 -6.62
CA SER A 6 13.48 -7.43 -7.92
C SER A 6 12.19 -6.68 -8.29
N VAL A 7 11.25 -6.55 -7.35
CA VAL A 7 9.99 -5.82 -7.55
C VAL A 7 10.24 -4.34 -7.79
N LEU A 8 11.19 -3.75 -7.05
CA LEU A 8 11.59 -2.35 -7.25
C LEU A 8 12.26 -2.16 -8.63
N ASN A 9 13.03 -3.13 -9.10
CA ASN A 9 13.66 -3.10 -10.42
C ASN A 9 12.66 -3.26 -11.55
N ASP A 10 11.69 -4.16 -11.41
CA ASP A 10 10.60 -4.34 -12.38
C ASP A 10 9.70 -3.10 -12.44
N CYS A 11 9.49 -2.48 -11.29
CA CYS A 11 8.78 -1.21 -11.24
C CYS A 11 9.53 -0.09 -11.96
N ASN A 12 10.86 -0.02 -11.78
CA ASN A 12 11.70 0.95 -12.47
C ASN A 12 11.73 0.74 -13.99
N SER A 13 11.72 -0.52 -14.46
CA SER A 13 11.71 -0.80 -15.89
C SER A 13 10.35 -0.57 -16.56
N SER A 14 9.27 -0.66 -15.78
CA SER A 14 7.89 -0.52 -16.26
C SER A 14 7.37 0.92 -16.18
N PHE A 15 7.78 1.67 -15.15
CA PHE A 15 7.30 3.03 -14.90
C PHE A 15 8.02 4.03 -15.81
N LYS A 16 7.27 4.68 -16.70
CA LYS A 16 7.76 5.77 -17.54
C LYS A 16 7.31 7.11 -16.93
N ALA A 17 8.07 7.64 -15.98
CA ALA A 17 7.83 8.97 -15.42
C ALA A 17 7.99 10.09 -16.48
N ALA A 18 8.91 9.87 -17.42
CA ALA A 18 9.16 10.72 -18.58
C ALA A 18 9.70 9.87 -19.74
N ASP A 19 9.41 10.26 -20.97
CA ASP A 19 10.06 9.67 -22.14
C ASP A 19 11.52 10.13 -22.19
N GLU A 20 12.44 9.34 -21.62
CA GLU A 20 13.88 9.63 -21.61
C GLU A 20 14.45 9.87 -23.01
N LYS A 21 13.78 9.36 -24.06
CA LYS A 21 14.19 9.54 -25.45
C LYS A 21 13.81 10.90 -26.03
N ARG A 22 12.96 11.66 -25.35
CA ARG A 22 12.46 12.95 -25.81
C ARG A 22 12.99 14.05 -24.91
N GLU A 23 13.99 14.79 -25.38
CA GLU A 23 14.46 16.01 -24.71
C GLU A 23 13.30 17.02 -24.66
N LYS A 24 12.68 17.18 -23.48
CA LYS A 24 11.60 18.16 -23.26
C LYS A 24 12.11 19.61 -23.25
N ALA A 25 13.40 19.81 -22.98
CA ALA A 25 14.09 21.09 -23.01
C ALA A 25 15.56 20.88 -23.37
N SER A 26 16.04 21.61 -24.39
CA SER A 26 17.43 21.56 -24.83
C SER A 26 18.31 22.39 -23.90
N THR A 27 19.39 21.78 -23.41
CA THR A 27 20.45 22.46 -22.64
C THR A 27 21.32 23.37 -23.50
N THR A 28 21.19 23.29 -24.83
CA THR A 28 21.91 24.13 -25.80
C THR A 28 21.35 25.55 -25.85
N PHE A 29 20.04 25.71 -25.66
CA PHE A 29 19.36 27.01 -25.79
C PHE A 29 18.95 27.62 -24.44
N PHE A 30 18.84 26.80 -23.39
CA PHE A 30 18.38 27.24 -22.08
C PHE A 30 19.37 26.83 -20.99
N ALA A 31 19.81 27.80 -20.19
CA ALA A 31 20.66 27.56 -19.02
C ALA A 31 19.95 26.72 -17.95
N ASP A 32 18.63 26.95 -17.79
CA ASP A 32 17.77 26.20 -16.89
C ASP A 32 16.70 25.44 -17.70
N THR A 33 16.62 24.12 -17.53
CA THR A 33 15.66 23.24 -18.20
C THR A 33 14.35 23.08 -17.41
N GLY A 34 14.34 23.49 -16.14
CA GLY A 34 13.19 23.34 -15.25
C GLY A 34 13.44 23.79 -13.82
N ILE A 35 12.48 23.49 -12.94
CA ILE A 35 12.54 23.76 -11.50
C ILE A 35 12.14 22.49 -10.77
N MET A 36 13.05 21.95 -9.96
CA MET A 36 12.71 20.93 -8.98
C MET A 36 12.20 21.63 -7.71
N ALA A 37 11.10 21.15 -7.15
CA ALA A 37 10.45 21.74 -5.98
C ALA A 37 10.25 20.71 -4.88
N LEU A 38 10.36 21.16 -3.64
CA LEU A 38 9.97 20.42 -2.44
C LEU A 38 8.84 21.21 -1.77
N ILE A 39 7.69 20.55 -1.63
CA ILE A 39 6.44 21.18 -1.22
C ILE A 39 5.90 20.46 0.02
N CYS A 40 5.40 21.23 0.99
CA CYS A 40 4.78 20.65 2.18
C CYS A 40 3.35 20.17 1.90
N ARG A 41 2.76 19.47 2.86
CA ARG A 41 1.37 18.97 2.76
C ARG A 41 0.32 20.07 2.59
N HIS A 42 0.65 21.35 2.80
CA HIS A 42 -0.23 22.51 2.63
C HIS A 42 -0.13 23.15 1.25
N ASP A 43 0.56 22.49 0.32
CA ASP A 43 0.89 22.98 -1.03
C ASP A 43 1.73 24.27 -1.01
N ARG A 44 2.60 24.41 0.01
CA ARG A 44 3.54 25.53 0.11
C ARG A 44 4.93 25.09 -0.31
N LEU A 45 5.56 25.91 -1.14
CA LEU A 45 6.93 25.69 -1.55
C LEU A 45 7.84 25.86 -0.32
N LEU A 46 8.63 24.83 -0.02
CA LEU A 46 9.66 24.92 1.02
C LEU A 46 11.00 25.30 0.40
N PHE A 47 11.41 24.56 -0.63
CA PHE A 47 12.66 24.78 -1.34
C PHE A 47 12.48 24.50 -2.83
N ALA A 48 13.21 25.22 -3.67
CA ALA A 48 13.28 24.99 -5.10
C ALA A 48 14.74 25.00 -5.58
N ALA A 49 15.04 24.19 -6.59
CA ALA A 49 16.34 24.15 -7.25
C ALA A 49 16.15 24.29 -8.76
N ASN A 50 16.98 25.12 -9.37
CA ASN A 50 17.08 25.19 -10.82
C ASN A 50 17.66 23.90 -11.37
N MET A 51 17.02 23.39 -12.43
CA MET A 51 17.54 22.24 -13.15
C MET A 51 18.45 22.74 -14.27
N THR A 52 19.76 22.58 -14.11
CA THR A 52 20.79 23.02 -15.08
C THR A 52 21.22 21.89 -16.02
N HIS A 53 20.59 20.71 -15.90
CA HIS A 53 20.88 19.53 -16.68
C HIS A 53 19.60 18.93 -17.25
N ALA A 54 19.73 18.20 -18.36
CA ALA A 54 18.60 17.50 -18.95
C ALA A 54 18.07 16.40 -18.01
N GLY A 55 16.74 16.38 -17.87
CA GLY A 55 15.99 15.39 -17.09
C GLY A 55 15.87 15.70 -15.59
N GLU A 56 14.86 15.11 -14.97
CA GLU A 56 14.58 15.15 -13.53
C GLU A 56 15.57 14.26 -12.76
N ARG A 57 16.85 14.68 -12.75
CA ARG A 57 17.93 13.92 -12.10
C ARG A 57 17.71 13.85 -10.57
N GLN A 58 18.03 12.70 -9.99
CA GLN A 58 17.81 12.41 -8.55
C GLN A 58 18.51 13.39 -7.59
N HIS A 59 19.66 13.94 -7.98
CA HIS A 59 20.44 14.80 -7.09
C HIS A 59 19.71 16.08 -6.70
N TYR A 60 18.79 16.59 -7.54
CA TYR A 60 17.97 17.74 -7.18
C TYR A 60 17.04 17.40 -6.00
N ALA A 61 16.35 16.25 -6.06
CA ALA A 61 15.49 15.79 -4.98
C ALA A 61 16.29 15.52 -3.69
N LEU A 62 17.48 14.89 -3.82
CA LEU A 62 18.40 14.68 -2.70
C LEU A 62 18.82 16.01 -2.05
N ALA A 63 19.24 16.99 -2.84
CA ALA A 63 19.71 18.28 -2.32
C ALA A 63 18.60 19.02 -1.55
N LEU A 64 17.38 19.08 -2.10
CA LEU A 64 16.23 19.70 -1.43
C LEU A 64 15.88 18.97 -0.14
N PHE A 65 15.98 17.64 -0.13
CA PHE A 65 15.69 16.83 1.03
C PHE A 65 16.74 16.96 2.14
N PHE A 66 18.04 16.95 1.80
CA PHE A 66 19.11 17.25 2.76
C PHE A 66 18.95 18.65 3.34
N LYS A 67 18.57 19.63 2.51
CA LYS A 67 18.26 20.98 3.00
C LYS A 67 17.11 20.94 4.01
N LEU A 68 16.02 20.24 3.73
CA LEU A 68 14.92 20.07 4.70
C LEU A 68 15.39 19.44 6.01
N LEU A 69 16.10 18.32 5.95
CA LEU A 69 16.58 17.60 7.13
C LEU A 69 17.51 18.46 8.01
N SER A 70 18.27 19.38 7.41
CA SER A 70 19.11 20.34 8.15
C SER A 70 18.33 21.42 8.90
N GLN A 71 17.05 21.61 8.60
CA GLN A 71 16.20 22.67 9.15
C GLN A 71 15.15 22.17 10.14
N ILE A 72 15.04 20.85 10.32
CA ILE A 72 14.04 20.23 11.21
C ILE A 72 14.72 19.48 12.37
N PRO A 73 14.06 19.36 13.54
CA PRO A 73 14.58 18.62 14.70
C PRO A 73 14.96 17.18 14.37
N SER A 74 15.97 16.60 15.02
CA SER A 74 16.51 15.27 14.69
C SER A 74 15.53 14.11 14.93
N ASP A 75 14.55 14.31 15.80
CA ASP A 75 13.51 13.37 16.23
C ASP A 75 12.23 13.43 15.37
N MET A 76 12.10 14.43 14.50
CA MET A 76 10.90 14.61 13.68
C MET A 76 10.80 13.53 12.59
N THR A 77 9.67 12.82 12.53
CA THR A 77 9.39 11.88 11.42
C THR A 77 8.91 12.62 10.17
N VAL A 78 9.45 12.26 9.01
CA VAL A 78 9.10 12.89 7.72
C VAL A 78 8.45 11.87 6.78
N GLY A 79 7.24 12.16 6.31
CA GLY A 79 6.61 11.44 5.20
C GLY A 79 7.08 12.01 3.86
N LEU A 80 7.73 11.18 3.03
CA LEU A 80 8.26 11.57 1.72
C LEU A 80 7.54 10.83 0.59
N LEU A 81 6.91 11.59 -0.30
CA LEU A 81 6.20 11.09 -1.48
C LEU A 81 7.13 10.93 -2.69
N TYR A 82 8.29 10.30 -2.50
CA TYR A 82 9.30 10.08 -3.55
C TYR A 82 10.10 8.79 -3.27
N ILE A 83 9.65 7.67 -3.84
CA ILE A 83 10.19 6.33 -3.52
C ILE A 83 11.54 6.00 -4.17
N PHE A 84 11.96 6.76 -5.18
CA PHE A 84 13.13 6.41 -6.00
C PHE A 84 14.47 6.47 -5.22
N MET A 85 14.45 7.06 -4.02
CA MET A 85 15.58 7.17 -3.10
C MET A 85 15.89 5.88 -2.32
N ILE A 86 14.91 4.97 -2.19
CA ILE A 86 15.08 3.73 -1.39
C ILE A 86 16.14 2.81 -2.04
N LYS A 87 16.19 2.75 -3.37
CA LYS A 87 16.99 1.78 -4.12
C LYS A 87 18.50 1.94 -3.92
N PHE A 88 18.98 3.16 -3.64
CA PHE A 88 20.41 3.47 -3.65
C PHE A 88 21.02 3.69 -2.26
N GLY A 89 20.19 3.76 -1.21
CA GLY A 89 20.68 3.84 0.17
C GLY A 89 21.35 5.18 0.54
N PHE A 90 21.18 6.24 -0.26
CA PHE A 90 21.77 7.56 0.00
C PHE A 90 21.32 8.20 1.31
N LEU A 91 20.16 7.79 1.84
CA LEU A 91 19.58 8.34 3.06
C LEU A 91 19.52 7.29 4.20
N LYS A 92 20.39 6.28 4.17
CA LYS A 92 20.38 5.18 5.15
C LYS A 92 20.37 5.66 6.60
N GLU A 93 21.13 6.71 6.90
CA GLU A 93 21.19 7.33 8.22
C GLU A 93 19.85 7.96 8.66
N PHE A 94 19.04 8.42 7.72
CA PHE A 94 17.74 9.04 7.98
C PHE A 94 16.56 8.08 7.81
N PHE A 95 16.76 6.88 7.27
CA PHE A 95 15.68 5.90 7.08
C PHE A 95 14.83 5.61 8.32
N PRO A 96 15.36 5.56 9.56
CA PRO A 96 14.53 5.33 10.74
C PRO A 96 13.44 6.37 10.96
N ARG A 97 13.65 7.60 10.47
CA ARG A 97 12.73 8.74 10.62
C ARG A 97 12.02 9.13 9.32
N ILE A 98 12.13 8.31 8.27
CA ILE A 98 11.48 8.58 6.98
C ILE A 98 10.45 7.50 6.66
N ILE A 99 9.23 7.95 6.33
CA ILE A 99 8.18 7.10 5.79
C ILE A 99 8.07 7.41 4.30
N PHE A 100 8.31 6.41 3.45
CA PHE A 100 8.21 6.56 2.01
C PHE A 100 6.83 6.16 1.50
N ALA A 101 6.27 6.96 0.59
CA ALA A 101 5.10 6.59 -0.19
C ALA A 101 5.19 7.19 -1.61
N VAL A 102 4.25 6.85 -2.47
CA VAL A 102 4.08 7.42 -3.82
C VAL A 102 2.86 8.34 -3.79
N SER A 103 2.85 9.47 -4.50
CA SER A 103 1.61 10.24 -4.67
C SER A 103 0.48 9.37 -5.25
N VAL A 104 -0.77 9.69 -4.90
CA VAL A 104 -1.93 8.82 -5.13
C VAL A 104 -2.13 8.53 -6.63
N PHE A 105 -2.00 9.53 -7.50
CA PHE A 105 -2.14 9.30 -8.94
C PHE A 105 -0.97 8.50 -9.51
N HIS A 106 0.25 8.81 -9.08
CA HIS A 106 1.44 8.13 -9.59
C HIS A 106 1.51 6.68 -9.15
N ALA A 107 0.92 6.32 -8.00
CA ALA A 107 0.87 4.94 -7.51
C ALA A 107 0.33 3.96 -8.56
N TYR A 108 -0.68 4.36 -9.36
CA TYR A 108 -1.25 3.53 -10.43
C TYR A 108 -0.27 3.22 -11.56
N GLY A 109 0.75 4.05 -11.77
CA GLY A 109 1.83 3.78 -12.72
C GLY A 109 2.84 2.75 -12.22
N HIS A 110 2.85 2.44 -10.92
CA HIS A 110 3.76 1.45 -10.33
C HIS A 110 3.16 0.03 -10.34
N GLN A 111 4.03 -0.96 -10.14
CA GLN A 111 3.64 -2.37 -9.98
C GLN A 111 2.69 -2.55 -8.79
N TRP A 112 1.80 -3.56 -8.86
CA TRP A 112 0.76 -3.80 -7.86
C TRP A 112 1.31 -3.89 -6.42
N ALA A 113 2.49 -4.49 -6.24
CA ALA A 113 3.14 -4.61 -4.95
C ALA A 113 3.54 -3.24 -4.37
N CYS A 114 4.00 -2.30 -5.21
CA CYS A 114 4.24 -0.92 -4.81
C CYS A 114 2.94 -0.20 -4.45
N GLN A 115 1.84 -0.47 -5.16
CA GLN A 115 0.52 0.07 -4.82
C GLN A 115 -0.06 -0.47 -3.50
N VAL A 116 0.40 -1.63 -3.03
CA VAL A 116 -0.01 -2.17 -1.74
C VAL A 116 0.83 -1.59 -0.62
N ILE A 117 2.15 -1.47 -0.81
CA ILE A 117 3.08 -1.08 0.25
C ILE A 117 3.28 0.43 0.36
N TYR A 118 3.28 1.18 -0.75
CA TYR A 118 3.66 2.59 -0.79
C TYR A 118 2.51 3.54 -1.16
N HIS A 119 1.27 3.05 -1.21
CA HIS A 119 0.13 3.92 -1.47
C HIS A 119 -0.23 4.73 -0.20
N PRO A 120 -0.40 6.06 -0.26
CA PRO A 120 -0.59 6.90 0.94
C PRO A 120 -1.83 6.52 1.74
N ARG A 121 -2.89 6.05 1.07
CA ARG A 121 -4.10 5.51 1.72
C ARG A 121 -3.89 4.22 2.51
N LYS A 122 -2.74 3.55 2.32
CA LYS A 122 -2.35 2.30 3.01
C LYS A 122 -1.14 2.51 3.93
N CYS A 123 -0.56 3.71 3.95
CA CYS A 123 0.64 4.04 4.72
C CYS A 123 0.30 5.05 5.82
N ALA A 124 0.60 4.68 7.07
CA ALA A 124 0.50 5.59 8.21
C ALA A 124 1.31 6.88 8.01
N GLY A 125 0.78 8.01 8.45
CA GLY A 125 1.51 9.29 8.50
C GLY A 125 1.22 10.27 7.36
N PHE A 126 0.40 9.89 6.36
CA PHE A 126 0.05 10.78 5.24
C PHE A 126 -1.36 11.39 5.35
N GLY A 127 -2.20 10.91 6.26
CA GLY A 127 -3.58 11.40 6.42
C GLY A 127 -4.34 11.36 5.10
N LEU A 128 -4.97 12.48 4.74
CA LEU A 128 -5.69 12.64 3.47
C LEU A 128 -4.85 13.23 2.32
N SER A 129 -3.53 13.36 2.49
CA SER A 129 -2.64 13.93 1.46
C SER A 129 -2.66 13.10 0.17
N ASP A 130 -2.78 13.77 -0.97
CA ASP A 130 -2.77 13.16 -2.31
C ASP A 130 -1.38 13.15 -2.95
N GLY A 131 -0.51 14.10 -2.56
CA GLY A 131 0.86 14.21 -3.05
C GLY A 131 1.03 15.03 -4.32
N GLU A 132 -0.01 15.71 -4.79
CA GLU A 132 0.00 16.47 -6.06
C GLU A 132 0.41 17.94 -5.88
N GLY A 133 1.19 18.23 -4.83
CA GLY A 133 1.55 19.61 -4.48
C GLY A 133 2.45 20.25 -5.53
N CYS A 134 3.43 19.50 -6.04
CA CYS A 134 4.37 19.96 -7.08
C CYS A 134 3.64 20.29 -8.38
N GLU A 135 2.71 19.45 -8.80
CA GLU A 135 1.89 19.62 -10.01
C GLU A 135 1.02 20.89 -9.92
N ARG A 136 0.40 21.12 -8.76
CA ARG A 136 -0.37 22.35 -8.48
C ARG A 136 0.51 23.59 -8.52
N PHE A 137 1.68 23.54 -7.89
CA PHE A 137 2.63 24.64 -7.91
C PHE A 137 3.14 24.93 -9.33
N TRP A 138 3.59 23.93 -10.08
CA TRP A 138 4.04 24.10 -11.46
C TRP A 138 2.94 24.66 -12.36
N SER A 139 1.69 24.21 -12.18
CA SER A 139 0.53 24.80 -12.87
C SER A 139 0.38 26.29 -12.58
N SER A 140 0.51 26.70 -11.32
CA SER A 140 0.35 28.10 -10.89
C SER A 140 1.41 29.05 -11.46
N ILE A 141 2.63 28.55 -11.70
CA ILE A 141 3.75 29.32 -12.27
C ILE A 141 3.89 29.14 -13.79
N LYS A 142 3.08 28.28 -14.43
CA LYS A 142 3.17 27.95 -15.86
C LYS A 142 3.18 29.19 -16.76
N LYS A 143 2.43 30.23 -16.40
CA LYS A 143 2.33 31.49 -17.16
C LYS A 143 3.66 32.26 -17.23
N LEU A 144 4.59 32.00 -16.31
CA LEU A 144 5.91 32.62 -16.29
C LEU A 144 6.88 31.95 -17.28
N ILE A 145 6.58 30.75 -17.77
CA ILE A 145 7.51 30.00 -18.64
C ILE A 145 7.96 30.80 -19.87
N PRO A 146 7.08 31.48 -20.64
CA PRO A 146 7.51 32.21 -21.82
C PRO A 146 8.48 33.36 -21.52
N THR A 147 8.21 34.13 -20.46
CA THR A 147 9.04 35.30 -20.08
C THR A 147 10.35 34.87 -19.41
N LEU A 148 10.31 33.85 -18.56
CA LEU A 148 11.49 33.39 -17.83
C LEU A 148 12.49 32.64 -18.72
N ARG A 149 12.05 32.07 -19.84
CA ARG A 149 12.95 31.40 -20.81
C ARG A 149 13.94 32.33 -21.48
N VAL A 150 13.60 33.62 -21.60
CA VAL A 150 14.44 34.65 -22.23
C VAL A 150 15.03 35.64 -21.22
N SER A 151 14.76 35.43 -19.93
CA SER A 151 15.24 36.29 -18.84
C SER A 151 16.66 35.91 -18.41
N GLY A 152 17.45 36.92 -18.04
CA GLY A 152 18.74 36.69 -17.37
C GLY A 152 18.58 36.03 -15.99
N TYR A 153 19.67 35.42 -15.50
CA TYR A 153 19.69 34.63 -14.26
C TYR A 153 19.04 35.34 -13.06
N TYR A 154 19.47 36.56 -12.74
CA TYR A 154 18.98 37.31 -11.58
C TYR A 154 17.52 37.73 -11.73
N GLN A 155 17.12 38.19 -12.93
CA GLN A 155 15.73 38.58 -13.21
C GLN A 155 14.78 37.38 -13.05
N ARG A 156 15.22 36.20 -13.51
CA ARG A 156 14.46 34.96 -13.38
C ARG A 156 14.24 34.58 -11.92
N LEU A 157 15.31 34.58 -11.12
CA LEU A 157 15.22 34.29 -9.68
C LEU A 157 14.31 35.29 -8.95
N PHE A 158 14.50 36.58 -9.20
CA PHE A 158 13.71 37.63 -8.58
C PHE A 158 12.22 37.49 -8.91
N THR A 159 11.89 37.24 -10.18
CA THR A 159 10.50 37.06 -10.63
C THR A 159 9.85 35.81 -10.02
N LEU A 160 10.59 34.69 -9.94
CA LEU A 160 10.11 33.47 -9.31
C LEU A 160 9.86 33.65 -7.81
N ASP A 161 10.78 34.31 -7.10
CA ASP A 161 10.66 34.58 -5.66
C ASP A 161 9.45 35.48 -5.36
N LEU A 162 9.33 36.61 -6.07
CA LEU A 162 8.19 37.53 -5.93
C LEU A 162 6.86 36.85 -6.23
N TYR A 163 6.79 36.09 -7.32
CA TYR A 163 5.56 35.41 -7.69
C TYR A 163 5.20 34.30 -6.70
N THR A 164 6.20 33.59 -6.16
CA THR A 164 5.98 32.59 -5.11
C THR A 164 5.44 33.26 -3.83
N LYS A 165 6.03 34.38 -3.40
CA LYS A 165 5.50 35.18 -2.28
C LYS A 165 4.09 35.67 -2.53
N HIS A 166 3.77 36.09 -3.77
CA HIS A 166 2.42 36.49 -4.16
C HIS A 166 1.42 35.32 -4.08
N LEU A 167 1.79 34.15 -4.62
CA LEU A 167 0.99 32.93 -4.49
C LEU A 167 0.76 32.58 -3.03
N GLU A 168 1.80 32.71 -2.20
CA GLU A 168 1.71 32.44 -0.78
C GLU A 168 0.74 33.39 -0.07
N HIS A 169 0.82 34.68 -0.37
CA HIS A 169 -0.06 35.70 0.19
C HIS A 169 -1.52 35.48 -0.20
N ASN A 170 -1.81 35.26 -1.50
CA ASN A 170 -3.17 35.00 -1.96
C ASN A 170 -3.78 33.75 -1.33
N SER A 171 -2.97 32.71 -1.18
CA SER A 171 -3.42 31.48 -0.53
C SER A 171 -3.50 31.60 0.99
N ARG A 172 -2.93 32.62 1.65
CA ARG A 172 -3.16 32.84 3.09
C ARG A 172 -4.61 33.21 3.39
N LEU A 173 -5.26 33.96 2.49
CA LEU A 173 -6.65 34.37 2.62
C LEU A 173 -7.65 33.23 2.34
N GLN A 174 -7.29 32.26 1.49
CA GLN A 174 -8.14 31.11 1.18
C GLN A 174 -7.79 29.85 2.00
N ASN A 175 -6.52 29.48 2.19
CA ASN A 175 -6.15 28.13 2.61
C ASN A 175 -5.99 27.91 4.12
N HIS A 176 -5.74 28.93 4.96
CA HIS A 176 -5.57 28.70 6.40
C HIS A 176 -6.88 28.36 7.12
N THR A 177 -8.02 28.80 6.60
CA THR A 177 -9.35 28.50 7.16
C THR A 177 -10.11 27.48 6.33
N SER A 178 -10.11 27.60 4.99
CA SER A 178 -10.93 26.73 4.14
C SER A 178 -10.37 25.33 3.95
N ARG A 179 -9.03 25.14 3.91
CA ARG A 179 -8.43 23.81 3.71
C ARG A 179 -8.62 22.91 4.94
N PRO A 180 -8.32 23.36 6.18
CA PRO A 180 -8.66 22.59 7.38
C PRO A 180 -10.15 22.28 7.48
N ALA A 181 -11.02 23.26 7.20
CA ALA A 181 -12.46 23.07 7.21
C ALA A 181 -12.92 22.04 6.17
N HIS A 182 -12.42 22.14 4.94
CA HIS A 182 -12.71 21.19 3.87
C HIS A 182 -12.20 19.78 4.19
N HIS A 183 -10.98 19.65 4.73
CA HIS A 183 -10.44 18.37 5.16
C HIS A 183 -11.24 17.78 6.33
N CYS A 184 -11.65 18.60 7.30
CA CYS A 184 -12.50 18.18 8.41
C CYS A 184 -13.87 17.70 7.92
N GLN A 185 -14.52 18.45 7.02
CA GLN A 185 -15.81 18.07 6.45
C GLN A 185 -15.69 16.81 5.58
N LYS A 186 -14.60 16.67 4.84
CA LYS A 186 -14.25 15.44 4.12
C LYS A 186 -14.05 14.26 5.07
N CYS A 187 -13.38 14.46 6.21
CA CYS A 187 -13.26 13.44 7.24
C CYS A 187 -14.63 13.03 7.80
N GLN A 188 -15.49 13.98 8.13
CA GLN A 188 -16.83 13.71 8.66
C GLN A 188 -17.68 12.90 7.68
N THR A 189 -17.69 13.29 6.41
CA THR A 189 -18.42 12.59 5.34
C THR A 189 -17.87 11.19 5.08
N MET A 190 -16.55 11.01 5.01
CA MET A 190 -15.91 9.70 4.82
C MET A 190 -16.07 8.78 6.04
N LYS A 191 -16.06 9.33 7.26
CA LYS A 191 -16.34 8.57 8.48
C LYS A 191 -17.80 8.15 8.55
N ALA A 192 -18.75 9.01 8.16
CA ALA A 192 -20.17 8.68 8.16
C ALA A 192 -20.51 7.48 7.26
N THR A 193 -19.79 7.31 6.13
CA THR A 193 -19.96 6.14 5.26
C THR A 193 -19.29 4.87 5.83
N ALA A 194 -18.17 5.00 6.53
CA ALA A 194 -17.44 3.89 7.16
C ALA A 194 -18.06 3.41 8.48
N TRP A 195 -18.80 4.27 9.19
CA TRP A 195 -19.31 4.03 10.55
C TRP A 195 -20.26 2.82 10.68
N ARG A 196 -20.91 2.39 9.59
CA ARG A 196 -21.87 1.26 9.62
C ARG A 196 -21.22 -0.07 10.04
N GLY A 197 -19.99 -0.33 9.62
CA GLY A 197 -19.26 -1.55 10.00
C GLY A 197 -18.78 -1.53 11.45
N ALA A 198 -18.23 -0.39 11.89
CA ALA A 198 -17.81 -0.18 13.27
C ALA A 198 -19.00 -0.23 14.25
N GLN A 199 -20.17 0.27 13.83
CA GLN A 199 -21.41 0.20 14.61
C GLN A 199 -21.89 -1.24 14.78
N ALA A 200 -21.76 -2.09 13.74
CA ALA A 200 -22.08 -3.51 13.84
C ALA A 200 -21.17 -4.24 14.85
N VAL A 201 -19.87 -3.94 14.85
CA VAL A 201 -18.91 -4.51 15.83
C VAL A 201 -19.21 -4.01 17.25
N LYS A 202 -19.49 -2.71 17.43
CA LYS A 202 -19.90 -2.17 18.74
C LYS A 202 -21.19 -2.78 19.26
N ALA A 203 -22.16 -3.04 18.38
CA ALA A 203 -23.41 -3.71 18.74
C ALA A 203 -23.16 -5.15 19.23
N ILE A 204 -22.21 -5.87 18.62
CA ILE A 204 -21.80 -7.19 19.08
C ILE A 204 -21.11 -7.12 20.45
N MET A 205 -20.19 -6.18 20.65
CA MET A 205 -19.53 -6.00 21.94
C MET A 205 -20.52 -5.66 23.06
N ALA A 206 -21.55 -4.86 22.76
CA ALA A 206 -22.63 -4.58 23.69
C ALA A 206 -23.45 -5.84 24.02
N LEU A 207 -23.79 -6.64 23.00
CA LEU A 207 -24.46 -7.94 23.20
C LEU A 207 -23.62 -8.90 24.04
N ASP A 208 -22.29 -8.94 23.83
CA ASP A 208 -21.36 -9.74 24.63
C ASP A 208 -21.37 -9.35 26.11
N ALA A 209 -21.33 -8.04 26.40
CA ALA A 209 -21.44 -7.54 27.76
C ALA A 209 -22.78 -7.94 28.42
N THR A 210 -23.89 -7.82 27.69
CA THR A 210 -25.21 -8.25 28.20
C THR A 210 -25.27 -9.76 28.42
N ILE A 211 -24.70 -10.58 27.53
CA ILE A 211 -24.64 -12.04 27.67
C ILE A 211 -23.86 -12.45 28.92
N ILE A 212 -22.78 -11.75 29.25
CA ILE A 212 -22.01 -12.01 30.47
C ILE A 212 -22.87 -11.74 31.71
N SER A 213 -23.51 -10.57 31.78
CA SER A 213 -24.41 -10.20 32.89
C SER A 213 -25.57 -11.19 33.06
N GLU A 214 -26.19 -11.62 31.96
CA GLU A 214 -27.31 -12.57 31.99
C GLU A 214 -26.86 -13.99 32.37
N ARG A 215 -25.62 -14.40 32.04
CA ARG A 215 -25.06 -15.68 32.50
C ARG A 215 -24.84 -15.69 34.02
N GLU A 216 -24.40 -14.56 34.58
CA GLU A 216 -24.25 -14.40 36.02
C GLU A 216 -25.62 -14.48 36.72
N GLU A 217 -26.64 -13.81 36.18
CA GLU A 217 -27.99 -13.84 36.72
C GLU A 217 -28.63 -15.25 36.65
N VAL A 218 -28.48 -15.96 35.52
CA VAL A 218 -28.90 -17.35 35.40
C VAL A 218 -28.19 -18.23 36.44
N SER A 219 -26.89 -18.00 36.69
CA SER A 219 -26.13 -18.76 37.70
C SER A 219 -26.63 -18.48 39.12
N ARG A 220 -26.97 -17.22 39.43
CA ARG A 220 -27.56 -16.80 40.70
C ARG A 220 -28.91 -17.46 40.96
N LEU A 221 -29.81 -17.45 39.97
CA LEU A 221 -31.12 -18.09 40.05
C LEU A 221 -31.02 -19.63 40.13
N GLN A 222 -29.99 -20.24 39.53
CA GLN A 222 -29.71 -21.67 39.69
C GLN A 222 -29.27 -22.05 41.11
N GLY A 223 -28.57 -21.15 41.81
CA GLY A 223 -28.22 -21.36 43.23
C GLY A 223 -29.47 -21.36 44.11
N LEU A 224 -30.31 -20.34 43.96
CA LEU A 224 -31.55 -20.19 44.74
C LEU A 224 -32.54 -21.36 44.56
N THR A 225 -32.62 -21.93 43.36
CA THR A 225 -33.46 -23.10 43.09
C THR A 225 -32.90 -24.41 43.68
N LYS A 226 -31.58 -24.52 43.90
CA LYS A 226 -30.95 -25.68 44.54
C LYS A 226 -30.99 -25.62 46.06
N ASP A 227 -30.87 -24.42 46.63
CA ASP A 227 -30.77 -24.23 48.09
C ASP A 227 -32.14 -24.19 48.79
N GLY A 228 -33.25 -24.27 48.04
CA GLY A 228 -34.61 -24.34 48.59
C GLY A 228 -35.07 -23.08 49.34
N ALA A 229 -34.34 -21.97 49.20
CA ALA A 229 -34.47 -20.78 50.05
C ALA A 229 -35.51 -19.74 49.57
N ALA A 230 -36.15 -19.96 48.42
CA ALA A 230 -37.12 -19.03 47.82
C ALA A 230 -38.40 -19.77 47.40
N ASP A 231 -39.49 -19.02 47.14
CA ASP A 231 -40.70 -19.54 46.51
C ASP A 231 -40.32 -20.30 45.23
N VAL A 232 -40.28 -21.63 45.34
CA VAL A 232 -39.61 -22.52 44.39
C VAL A 232 -40.22 -22.37 43.01
N ILE A 233 -41.52 -22.09 42.94
CA ILE A 233 -42.27 -21.89 41.71
C ILE A 233 -41.84 -20.58 41.03
N ALA A 234 -41.84 -19.47 41.78
CA ALA A 234 -41.42 -18.17 41.26
C ALA A 234 -39.94 -18.16 40.81
N ALA A 235 -39.06 -18.84 41.54
CA ALA A 235 -37.65 -18.97 41.19
C ALA A 235 -37.43 -19.81 39.93
N PHE A 236 -38.24 -20.86 39.71
CA PHE A 236 -38.16 -21.70 38.51
C PHE A 236 -38.67 -20.97 37.26
N ASP A 237 -39.76 -20.20 37.38
CA ASP A 237 -40.30 -19.38 36.30
C ASP A 237 -39.35 -18.24 35.92
N ALA A 238 -38.72 -17.59 36.92
CA ALA A 238 -37.69 -16.58 36.69
C ALA A 238 -36.46 -17.17 36.00
N LEU A 239 -36.02 -18.36 36.43
CA LEU A 239 -34.92 -19.10 35.78
C LEU A 239 -35.23 -19.45 34.32
N GLY A 240 -36.44 -19.95 34.05
CA GLY A 240 -36.91 -20.28 32.70
C GLY A 240 -36.91 -19.04 31.80
N SER A 241 -37.42 -17.93 32.31
CA SER A 241 -37.44 -16.64 31.61
C SER A 241 -36.02 -16.13 31.31
N ALA A 242 -35.12 -16.16 32.28
CA ALA A 242 -33.73 -15.72 32.11
C ALA A 242 -32.96 -16.59 31.11
N ARG A 243 -33.17 -17.92 31.14
CA ARG A 243 -32.57 -18.85 30.15
C ARG A 243 -33.09 -18.58 28.74
N ALA A 244 -34.39 -18.35 28.58
CA ALA A 244 -34.99 -18.02 27.29
C ALA A 244 -34.43 -16.69 26.74
N TYR A 245 -34.29 -15.68 27.60
CA TYR A 245 -33.70 -14.41 27.25
C TYR A 245 -32.22 -14.53 26.82
N LEU A 246 -31.41 -15.26 27.61
CA LEU A 246 -30.00 -15.54 27.29
C LEU A 246 -29.85 -16.27 25.93
N ASN A 247 -30.68 -17.27 25.66
CA ASN A 247 -30.69 -17.97 24.36
C ASN A 247 -31.04 -17.02 23.21
N GLY A 248 -32.00 -16.12 23.40
CA GLY A 248 -32.36 -15.08 22.42
C GLY A 248 -31.20 -14.11 22.14
N LEU A 249 -30.46 -13.70 23.17
CA LEU A 249 -29.27 -12.85 23.03
C LEU A 249 -28.16 -13.59 22.27
N MET A 250 -27.89 -14.85 22.60
CA MET A 250 -26.90 -15.67 21.92
C MET A 250 -27.22 -15.88 20.44
N ALA A 251 -28.49 -16.15 20.09
CA ALA A 251 -28.93 -16.28 18.70
C ALA A 251 -28.79 -14.95 17.93
N ARG A 252 -29.11 -13.82 18.56
CA ARG A 252 -28.96 -12.48 17.96
C ARG A 252 -27.48 -12.16 17.73
N ARG A 253 -26.61 -12.48 18.69
CA ARG A 253 -25.15 -12.36 18.56
C ARG A 253 -24.64 -13.19 17.38
N GLU A 254 -25.05 -14.45 17.28
CA GLU A 254 -24.61 -15.36 16.21
C GLU A 254 -25.04 -14.86 14.82
N LYS A 255 -26.26 -14.31 14.69
CA LYS A 255 -26.72 -13.65 13.46
C LYS A 255 -25.86 -12.44 13.09
N HIS A 256 -25.46 -11.62 14.06
CA HIS A 256 -24.56 -10.48 13.81
C HIS A 256 -23.13 -10.92 13.48
N PHE A 257 -22.62 -11.99 14.10
CA PHE A 257 -21.31 -12.57 13.80
C PHE A 257 -21.27 -13.22 12.42
N ALA A 258 -22.31 -13.94 12.02
CA ALA A 258 -22.44 -14.55 10.69
C ALA A 258 -22.44 -13.47 9.60
N ALA A 259 -23.05 -12.31 9.87
CA ALA A 259 -23.01 -11.16 8.96
C ALA A 259 -21.61 -10.52 8.82
N LEU A 260 -20.66 -10.82 9.70
CA LEU A 260 -19.28 -10.29 9.67
C LEU A 260 -18.23 -11.26 9.07
N GLY A 261 -18.58 -12.51 8.76
CA GLY A 261 -17.67 -13.48 8.10
C GLY A 261 -16.55 -14.07 8.98
N ILE A 262 -16.53 -13.82 10.29
CA ILE A 262 -15.41 -14.19 11.19
C ILE A 262 -15.19 -15.71 11.29
N ALA A 263 -16.22 -16.53 11.07
CA ALA A 263 -16.15 -17.99 11.09
C ALA A 263 -15.13 -18.56 10.07
N GLU A 264 -14.82 -17.81 9.01
CA GLU A 264 -13.88 -18.20 7.96
C GLU A 264 -12.41 -18.14 8.44
N SER A 265 -12.10 -17.33 9.46
CA SER A 265 -10.73 -17.17 9.99
C SER A 265 -10.25 -18.37 10.81
N ALA A 266 -11.14 -19.04 11.54
CA ALA A 266 -10.80 -20.26 12.29
C ALA A 266 -10.51 -21.43 11.34
N SER A 267 -11.28 -21.53 10.25
CA SER A 267 -11.03 -22.47 9.15
C SER A 267 -9.67 -22.22 8.48
N LEU A 268 -9.28 -20.95 8.29
CA LEU A 268 -7.99 -20.59 7.70
C LEU A 268 -6.79 -21.02 8.54
N LEU A 269 -6.89 -20.95 9.87
CA LEU A 269 -5.82 -21.40 10.79
C LEU A 269 -5.62 -22.92 10.71
N ARG A 270 -6.71 -23.69 10.62
CA ARG A 270 -6.70 -25.15 10.42
C ARG A 270 -6.12 -25.54 9.06
N LEU A 271 -6.49 -24.82 8.00
CA LEU A 271 -5.97 -25.06 6.64
C LEU A 271 -4.47 -24.78 6.55
N LYS A 272 -3.97 -23.76 7.25
CA LYS A 272 -2.53 -23.43 7.30
C LYS A 272 -1.67 -24.54 7.92
N GLN A 273 -2.23 -25.39 8.79
CA GLN A 273 -1.52 -26.49 9.45
C GLN A 273 -1.51 -27.78 8.63
N SER A 274 -2.25 -27.87 7.52
CA SER A 274 -2.28 -29.07 6.68
C SER A 274 -0.99 -29.20 5.86
N LYS A 275 -0.24 -30.29 6.11
CA LYS A 275 0.96 -30.64 5.33
C LYS A 275 0.64 -30.85 3.86
N PHE A 276 -0.50 -31.49 3.54
CA PHE A 276 -0.93 -31.71 2.16
C PHE A 276 -1.15 -30.38 1.42
N LEU A 277 -1.88 -29.43 2.03
CA LEU A 277 -2.11 -28.11 1.42
C LEU A 277 -0.80 -27.32 1.28
N GLN A 278 0.09 -27.41 2.27
CA GLN A 278 1.42 -26.80 2.19
C GLN A 278 2.25 -27.37 1.03
N HIS A 279 2.26 -28.69 0.82
CA HIS A 279 2.94 -29.30 -0.32
C HIS A 279 2.30 -28.93 -1.66
N ARG A 280 0.96 -28.85 -1.72
CA ARG A 280 0.21 -28.43 -2.91
C ARG A 280 0.52 -26.99 -3.31
N MET A 281 0.44 -26.05 -2.36
CA MET A 281 0.81 -24.65 -2.58
C MET A 281 2.27 -24.47 -3.01
N ASN A 282 3.18 -25.21 -2.36
CA ASN A 282 4.59 -25.19 -2.72
C ASN A 282 4.84 -25.74 -4.14
N ALA A 283 4.15 -26.82 -4.52
CA ALA A 283 4.26 -27.40 -5.85
C ALA A 283 3.76 -26.43 -6.92
N LEU A 284 2.60 -25.79 -6.70
CA LEU A 284 2.07 -24.75 -7.59
C LEU A 284 3.03 -23.55 -7.72
N ALA A 285 3.58 -23.06 -6.61
CA ALA A 285 4.56 -21.97 -6.62
C ALA A 285 5.88 -22.34 -7.31
N VAL A 286 6.33 -23.59 -7.21
CA VAL A 286 7.49 -24.10 -7.96
C VAL A 286 7.16 -24.19 -9.45
N LYS A 287 5.96 -24.66 -9.80
CA LYS A 287 5.49 -24.80 -11.19
C LYS A 287 5.35 -23.45 -11.89
N HIS A 288 4.77 -22.44 -11.24
CA HIS A 288 4.74 -21.07 -11.78
C HIS A 288 6.15 -20.51 -12.00
N ARG A 289 7.04 -20.62 -11.02
CA ARG A 289 8.43 -20.15 -11.16
C ARG A 289 9.17 -20.84 -12.30
N MET A 290 8.90 -22.12 -12.51
CA MET A 290 9.45 -22.88 -13.62
C MET A 290 8.86 -22.43 -14.97
N ARG A 291 7.53 -22.25 -15.08
CA ARG A 291 6.88 -21.68 -16.26
C ARG A 291 7.42 -20.29 -16.62
N ASP A 292 7.61 -19.42 -15.63
CA ASP A 292 8.19 -18.07 -15.85
C ASP A 292 9.58 -18.14 -16.44
N LYS A 293 10.44 -19.01 -15.90
CA LYS A 293 11.80 -19.22 -16.41
C LYS A 293 11.82 -19.81 -17.81
N LEU A 294 10.89 -20.72 -18.11
CA LEU A 294 10.74 -21.31 -19.45
C LEU A 294 10.24 -20.27 -20.46
N ARG A 295 9.25 -19.44 -20.10
CA ARG A 295 8.77 -18.32 -20.91
C ARG A 295 9.88 -17.31 -21.19
N GLN A 296 10.62 -16.91 -20.15
CA GLN A 296 11.76 -16.00 -20.29
C GLN A 296 12.83 -16.56 -21.23
N ARG A 297 13.16 -17.86 -21.10
CA ARG A 297 14.09 -18.55 -22.02
C ARG A 297 13.57 -18.54 -23.46
N LYS A 298 12.27 -18.76 -23.69
CA LYS A 298 11.65 -18.74 -25.03
C LYS A 298 11.74 -17.35 -25.67
N PHE A 299 11.44 -16.28 -24.93
CA PHE A 299 11.59 -14.90 -25.42
C PHE A 299 13.05 -14.53 -25.70
N GLU A 300 13.99 -14.99 -24.87
CA GLU A 300 15.43 -14.79 -25.09
C GLU A 300 15.90 -15.53 -26.35
N ASN A 301 15.41 -16.74 -26.59
CA ASN A 301 15.73 -17.53 -27.79
C ASN A 301 15.15 -16.88 -29.05
N GLU A 302 13.92 -16.37 -29.00
CA GLU A 302 13.30 -15.66 -30.13
C GLU A 302 14.01 -14.34 -30.45
N ARG A 303 14.53 -13.61 -29.44
CA ARG A 303 15.39 -12.44 -29.66
C ARG A 303 16.71 -12.83 -30.34
N LEU A 304 17.29 -13.97 -29.98
CA LEU A 304 18.48 -14.55 -30.62
C LEU A 304 18.20 -14.92 -32.09
N GLU A 305 17.09 -15.60 -32.37
CA GLU A 305 16.68 -15.98 -33.72
C GLU A 305 16.39 -14.77 -34.61
N ARG A 306 15.69 -13.75 -34.08
CA ARG A 306 15.43 -12.50 -34.81
C ARG A 306 16.69 -11.69 -35.07
N ALA A 307 17.66 -11.69 -34.15
CA ALA A 307 18.97 -11.08 -34.37
C ALA A 307 19.81 -11.85 -35.42
N TYR A 308 19.74 -13.18 -35.40
CA TYR A 308 20.38 -14.06 -36.39
C TYR A 308 19.87 -13.81 -37.81
N ARG A 309 18.56 -13.65 -38.00
CA ARG A 309 17.96 -13.33 -39.32
C ARG A 309 18.35 -11.94 -39.85
N ARG A 310 18.77 -11.01 -38.98
CA ARG A 310 19.10 -9.63 -39.35
C ARG A 310 20.59 -9.38 -39.60
N THR A 311 21.50 -10.20 -39.04
CA THR A 311 22.96 -9.99 -39.16
C THR A 311 23.73 -11.31 -39.16
N ILE A 312 24.50 -11.58 -40.23
CA ILE A 312 25.33 -12.80 -40.33
C ILE A 312 26.56 -12.76 -39.39
N ASN A 313 26.97 -11.60 -38.85
CA ASN A 313 28.33 -11.43 -38.27
C ASN A 313 28.46 -10.94 -36.81
N GLU A 314 27.53 -11.24 -35.90
CA GLU A 314 27.75 -10.96 -34.45
C GLU A 314 28.04 -12.21 -33.60
N SER A 315 29.26 -12.76 -33.70
CA SER A 315 29.66 -13.97 -32.97
C SER A 315 29.83 -13.77 -31.45
N LYS A 316 30.20 -12.57 -30.99
CA LYS A 316 30.42 -12.26 -29.55
C LYS A 316 29.12 -12.14 -28.74
N HIS A 317 28.08 -11.51 -29.30
CA HIS A 317 26.77 -11.39 -28.64
C HIS A 317 26.10 -12.78 -28.47
N LYS A 318 26.26 -13.65 -29.47
CA LYS A 318 25.81 -15.06 -29.44
C LYS A 318 26.43 -15.83 -28.28
N LYS A 319 27.76 -15.75 -28.09
CA LYS A 319 28.47 -16.45 -26.99
C LYS A 319 28.02 -15.98 -25.60
N HIS A 320 27.77 -14.69 -25.43
CA HIS A 320 27.34 -14.14 -24.14
C HIS A 320 25.92 -14.58 -23.76
N ILE A 321 24.98 -14.54 -24.71
CA ILE A 321 23.59 -14.96 -24.47
C ILE A 321 23.49 -16.49 -24.33
N ALA A 322 24.15 -17.26 -25.20
CA ALA A 322 24.22 -18.71 -25.08
C ALA A 322 24.84 -19.16 -23.74
N GLY A 323 25.90 -18.49 -23.29
CA GLY A 323 26.51 -18.72 -21.98
C GLY A 323 25.58 -18.34 -20.81
N ALA A 324 24.76 -17.29 -20.94
CA ALA A 324 23.74 -16.95 -19.95
C ALA A 324 22.61 -18.01 -19.89
N MET A 325 22.20 -18.56 -21.03
CA MET A 325 21.21 -19.64 -21.11
C MET A 325 21.74 -20.94 -20.48
N ALA A 326 22.97 -21.35 -20.83
CA ALA A 326 23.62 -22.53 -20.26
C ALA A 326 23.78 -22.46 -18.73
N ARG A 327 24.05 -21.26 -18.17
CA ARG A 327 24.13 -21.05 -16.71
C ARG A 327 22.79 -21.15 -15.99
N ARG A 328 21.68 -20.90 -16.66
CA ARG A 328 20.32 -20.94 -16.06
C ARG A 328 19.68 -22.32 -16.14
N GLU A 329 20.15 -23.17 -17.03
CA GLU A 329 19.66 -24.53 -17.26
C GLU A 329 19.64 -25.42 -15.99
N PRO A 330 20.71 -25.48 -15.18
CA PRO A 330 20.71 -26.28 -13.96
C PRO A 330 19.70 -25.76 -12.91
N THR A 331 19.38 -24.46 -12.93
CA THR A 331 18.39 -23.89 -12.00
C THR A 331 16.98 -24.35 -12.33
N VAL A 332 16.64 -24.45 -13.62
CA VAL A 332 15.32 -24.94 -14.06
C VAL A 332 15.20 -26.44 -13.80
N GLN A 333 16.25 -27.21 -14.03
CA GLN A 333 16.28 -28.65 -13.69
C GLN A 333 16.15 -28.90 -12.18
N LYS A 334 16.77 -28.08 -11.33
CA LYS A 334 16.56 -28.14 -9.86
C LYS A 334 15.11 -27.85 -9.47
N LEU A 335 14.45 -26.92 -10.16
CA LEU A 335 13.03 -26.63 -9.91
C LEU A 335 12.13 -27.79 -10.33
N SER A 336 12.41 -28.46 -11.46
CA SER A 336 11.64 -29.64 -11.88
C SER A 336 11.84 -30.83 -10.94
N GLN A 337 13.07 -31.04 -10.44
CA GLN A 337 13.36 -32.06 -9.41
C GLN A 337 12.55 -31.81 -8.13
N LYS A 338 12.60 -30.57 -7.62
CA LYS A 338 11.84 -30.16 -6.44
C LYS A 338 10.32 -30.29 -6.63
N TYR A 339 9.81 -29.97 -7.81
CA TYR A 339 8.40 -30.17 -8.15
C TYR A 339 8.03 -31.66 -8.10
N ASN A 340 8.82 -32.52 -8.74
CA ASN A 340 8.58 -33.96 -8.78
C ASN A 340 8.69 -34.62 -7.39
N GLU A 341 9.53 -34.11 -6.49
CA GLU A 341 9.59 -34.53 -5.08
C GLU A 341 8.31 -34.18 -4.32
N LEU A 342 7.76 -32.98 -4.54
CA LEU A 342 6.50 -32.54 -3.95
C LEU A 342 5.32 -33.37 -4.47
N CYS A 343 5.28 -33.69 -5.77
CA CYS A 343 4.25 -34.58 -6.34
C CYS A 343 4.28 -35.97 -5.70
N ARG A 344 5.47 -36.55 -5.50
CA ARG A 344 5.63 -37.84 -4.80
C ARG A 344 5.18 -37.76 -3.34
N SER A 345 5.50 -36.66 -2.65
CA SER A 345 5.07 -36.45 -1.26
C SER A 345 3.55 -36.32 -1.15
N MET A 346 2.90 -35.63 -2.09
CA MET A 346 1.44 -35.52 -2.15
C MET A 346 0.76 -36.85 -2.44
N ALA A 347 1.29 -37.65 -3.39
CA ALA A 347 0.79 -38.99 -3.68
C ALA A 347 0.87 -39.91 -2.44
N HIS A 348 1.95 -39.81 -1.66
CA HIS A 348 2.09 -40.55 -0.40
C HIS A 348 1.07 -40.11 0.67
N LEU A 349 0.82 -38.80 0.81
CA LEU A 349 -0.18 -38.27 1.74
C LEU A 349 -1.62 -38.66 1.37
N ILE A 350 -1.91 -38.81 0.07
CA ILE A 350 -3.18 -39.35 -0.42
C ILE A 350 -3.31 -40.83 -0.05
N ALA A 351 -2.26 -41.63 -0.31
CA ALA A 351 -2.26 -43.06 0.00
C ALA A 351 -2.37 -43.37 1.51
N THR A 352 -1.89 -42.47 2.37
CA THR A 352 -1.94 -42.61 3.84
C THR A 352 -3.19 -42.01 4.47
N GLY A 353 -4.15 -41.49 3.67
CA GLY A 353 -5.40 -40.92 4.16
C GLY A 353 -5.25 -39.58 4.90
N GLN A 354 -4.10 -38.90 4.75
CA GLN A 354 -3.83 -37.60 5.38
C GLN A 354 -4.18 -36.41 4.47
N ALA A 355 -4.73 -36.68 3.28
CA ALA A 355 -5.20 -35.69 2.33
C ALA A 355 -6.73 -35.49 2.40
N PRO A 356 -7.25 -34.33 1.97
CA PRO A 356 -8.69 -34.11 1.84
C PRO A 356 -9.38 -35.15 0.95
N GLN A 357 -10.65 -35.43 1.21
CA GLN A 357 -11.45 -36.35 0.41
C GLN A 357 -11.52 -35.88 -1.06
N GLY A 358 -11.25 -36.75 -2.02
CA GLY A 358 -11.21 -36.41 -3.44
C GLY A 358 -9.90 -35.77 -3.93
N ALA A 359 -8.86 -35.69 -3.10
CA ALA A 359 -7.57 -35.15 -3.51
C ALA A 359 -6.91 -35.97 -4.64
N VAL A 360 -6.54 -35.28 -5.72
CA VAL A 360 -5.83 -35.86 -6.88
C VAL A 360 -4.36 -35.44 -6.84
N ALA A 361 -3.45 -36.40 -7.05
CA ALA A 361 -2.02 -36.12 -7.12
C ALA A 361 -1.67 -35.47 -8.48
N PRO A 362 -0.89 -34.37 -8.50
CA PRO A 362 -0.42 -33.76 -9.74
C PRO A 362 0.54 -34.65 -10.50
N GLU A 363 0.52 -34.53 -11.83
CA GLU A 363 1.44 -35.27 -12.69
C GLU A 363 2.89 -34.82 -12.54
N ILE A 364 3.80 -35.80 -12.68
CA ILE A 364 5.25 -35.63 -12.60
C ILE A 364 5.78 -35.23 -13.98
N ILE A 365 6.75 -34.31 -14.00
CA ILE A 365 7.36 -33.86 -15.26
C ILE A 365 8.48 -34.82 -15.66
N PRO A 366 8.47 -35.40 -16.88
CA PRO A 366 9.47 -36.36 -17.31
C PRO A 366 10.87 -35.72 -17.43
N PRO A 367 11.93 -36.44 -17.03
CA PRO A 367 13.30 -35.96 -17.15
C PRO A 367 13.67 -35.78 -18.63
N GLY A 368 14.00 -34.55 -19.04
CA GLY A 368 14.39 -34.21 -20.41
C GLY A 368 13.26 -33.64 -21.29
N GLY A 369 11.99 -33.76 -20.88
CA GLY A 369 10.85 -33.19 -21.62
C GLY A 369 10.75 -31.67 -21.55
N LEU A 370 11.47 -31.03 -20.61
CA LEU A 370 11.36 -29.61 -20.31
C LEU A 370 11.78 -28.65 -21.43
N TRP A 371 12.54 -29.15 -22.41
CA TRP A 371 13.15 -28.33 -23.46
C TRP A 371 12.46 -28.45 -24.82
N LYS A 372 11.57 -29.43 -24.97
CA LYS A 372 10.79 -29.67 -26.20
C LYS A 372 9.31 -29.38 -25.96
N LEU A 373 9.03 -28.34 -25.15
CA LEU A 373 7.67 -28.10 -24.67
C LEU A 373 6.75 -27.54 -25.76
N ASP A 374 5.59 -28.18 -25.94
CA ASP A 374 4.49 -27.74 -26.81
C ASP A 374 3.32 -27.16 -25.99
N VAL A 375 2.33 -26.58 -26.67
CA VAL A 375 1.13 -25.96 -26.07
C VAL A 375 0.28 -26.99 -25.30
N ASP A 376 0.31 -28.25 -25.74
CA ASP A 376 -0.50 -29.33 -25.18
C ASP A 376 0.17 -30.07 -24.01
N ASP A 377 1.37 -29.65 -23.58
CA ASP A 377 2.08 -30.35 -22.53
C ASP A 377 1.46 -30.15 -21.14
N THR A 378 1.50 -31.22 -20.34
CA THR A 378 0.92 -31.29 -18.99
C THR A 378 1.54 -30.30 -17.99
N ILE A 379 2.69 -29.71 -18.34
CA ILE A 379 3.26 -28.57 -17.59
C ILE A 379 2.30 -27.38 -17.56
N TRP A 380 1.38 -27.23 -18.51
CA TRP A 380 0.42 -26.13 -18.61
C TRP A 380 -0.91 -26.41 -17.90
N GLN A 381 -1.18 -27.67 -17.54
CA GLN A 381 -2.40 -28.08 -16.84
C GLN A 381 -2.16 -28.11 -15.33
N ASP A 382 -3.01 -27.52 -14.50
CA ASP A 382 -2.84 -27.46 -13.03
C ASP A 382 -3.68 -28.49 -12.26
N ILE A 383 -4.01 -29.60 -12.91
CA ILE A 383 -4.73 -30.75 -12.35
C ILE A 383 -4.05 -31.25 -11.07
N GLY A 384 -4.81 -31.32 -9.96
CA GLY A 384 -4.32 -31.71 -8.63
C GLY A 384 -3.57 -30.62 -7.85
N LEU A 385 -3.26 -29.48 -8.48
CA LEU A 385 -2.63 -28.30 -7.86
C LEU A 385 -3.60 -27.13 -7.69
N ASP A 386 -4.60 -27.06 -8.56
CA ASP A 386 -5.68 -26.08 -8.47
C ASP A 386 -6.66 -26.45 -7.34
N GLU A 387 -7.14 -25.41 -6.68
CA GLU A 387 -8.21 -25.49 -5.70
C GLU A 387 -9.56 -25.66 -6.39
N ASP A 388 -9.76 -26.63 -7.27
CA ASP A 388 -11.09 -26.95 -7.76
C ASP A 388 -11.75 -27.94 -6.78
N GLU A 389 -11.93 -27.59 -5.50
CA GLU A 389 -13.16 -26.97 -4.99
C GLU A 389 -13.19 -25.43 -5.03
N TYR A 390 -13.12 -24.87 -6.23
CA TYR A 390 -13.38 -23.49 -6.53
C TYR A 390 -14.88 -23.49 -6.73
N ASP A 391 -15.61 -22.80 -5.88
CA ASP A 391 -17.04 -22.49 -6.08
C ASP A 391 -17.28 -21.75 -7.43
N GLY A 392 -16.29 -21.59 -8.31
CA GLY A 392 -16.36 -20.66 -9.43
C GLY A 392 -16.24 -19.21 -8.96
N LYS A 393 -16.21 -18.96 -7.65
CA LYS A 393 -16.41 -17.63 -7.09
C LYS A 393 -15.08 -17.08 -6.56
N PRO A 394 -14.56 -15.98 -7.14
CA PRO A 394 -13.33 -15.34 -6.69
C PRO A 394 -13.38 -14.96 -5.19
N PRO A 395 -12.25 -14.69 -4.51
CA PRO A 395 -12.25 -14.19 -3.14
C PRO A 395 -13.20 -12.99 -2.96
N LEU A 396 -13.81 -12.82 -1.79
CA LEU A 396 -14.82 -11.77 -1.58
C LEU A 396 -14.28 -10.35 -1.87
N TRP A 397 -13.03 -10.06 -1.55
CA TRP A 397 -12.40 -8.79 -1.92
C TRP A 397 -12.21 -8.59 -3.44
N LEU A 398 -12.34 -9.64 -4.24
CA LEU A 398 -12.29 -9.60 -5.70
C LEU A 398 -13.69 -9.63 -6.34
N ARG A 399 -14.63 -10.40 -5.79
CA ARG A 399 -15.99 -10.57 -6.34
C ARG A 399 -17.09 -9.71 -5.72
N ASP A 400 -16.97 -9.34 -4.45
CA ASP A 400 -18.02 -8.66 -3.69
C ASP A 400 -17.72 -7.17 -3.59
N GLU A 401 -18.58 -6.37 -4.25
CA GLU A 401 -18.46 -4.91 -4.24
C GLU A 401 -18.62 -4.31 -2.84
N LYS A 402 -19.43 -4.92 -1.97
CA LYS A 402 -19.61 -4.46 -0.59
C LYS A 402 -18.34 -4.67 0.21
N VAL A 403 -17.65 -5.80 0.01
CA VAL A 403 -16.35 -6.06 0.67
C VAL A 403 -15.28 -5.11 0.15
N ARG A 404 -15.21 -4.88 -1.18
CA ARG A 404 -14.28 -3.86 -1.75
C ARG A 404 -14.57 -2.45 -1.25
N SER A 405 -15.84 -2.10 -1.12
CA SER A 405 -16.27 -0.82 -0.57
C SER A 405 -15.92 -0.71 0.92
N GLY A 406 -16.16 -1.77 1.70
CA GLY A 406 -15.80 -1.85 3.12
C GLY A 406 -14.30 -1.66 3.37
N ILE A 407 -13.44 -2.34 2.59
CA ILE A 407 -11.98 -2.18 2.70
C ILE A 407 -11.56 -0.74 2.41
N ARG A 408 -12.10 -0.12 1.34
CA ARG A 408 -11.81 1.28 1.01
C ARG A 408 -12.27 2.23 2.11
N ASN A 409 -13.50 2.06 2.60
CA ASN A 409 -14.06 2.89 3.67
C ASN A 409 -13.28 2.76 4.99
N MET A 410 -12.78 1.56 5.32
CA MET A 410 -11.93 1.35 6.50
C MET A 410 -10.61 2.10 6.36
N LEU A 411 -9.91 1.95 5.22
CA LEU A 411 -8.66 2.66 4.96
C LEU A 411 -8.87 4.18 5.02
N ASP A 412 -9.95 4.66 4.41
CA ASP A 412 -10.36 6.06 4.41
C ASP A 412 -10.67 6.57 5.81
N HIS A 413 -11.39 5.80 6.63
CA HIS A 413 -11.66 6.12 8.02
C HIS A 413 -10.36 6.28 8.83
N ASP A 414 -9.43 5.34 8.70
CA ASP A 414 -8.15 5.39 9.40
C ASP A 414 -7.33 6.61 8.96
N ARG A 415 -7.35 6.95 7.66
CA ARG A 415 -6.72 8.18 7.15
C ARG A 415 -7.39 9.44 7.70
N CYS A 416 -8.71 9.42 7.89
CA CYS A 416 -9.43 10.54 8.47
C CYS A 416 -9.11 10.76 9.95
N ILE A 417 -8.88 9.70 10.72
CA ILE A 417 -8.40 9.82 12.11
C ILE A 417 -7.04 10.51 12.13
N GLU A 418 -6.10 10.07 11.30
CA GLU A 418 -4.78 10.70 11.21
C GLU A 418 -4.88 12.17 10.77
N GLU A 419 -5.73 12.47 9.80
CA GLU A 419 -5.93 13.84 9.31
C GLU A 419 -6.48 14.76 10.40
N GLU A 420 -7.47 14.32 11.17
CA GLU A 420 -8.01 15.10 12.29
C GLU A 420 -6.96 15.37 13.36
N GLN A 421 -6.14 14.37 13.73
CA GLN A 421 -5.03 14.55 14.66
C GLN A 421 -4.00 15.54 14.12
N ALA A 422 -3.75 15.52 12.82
CA ALA A 422 -2.90 16.47 12.13
C ALA A 422 -3.46 17.89 12.19
N LEU A 423 -4.72 18.08 11.80
CA LEU A 423 -5.40 19.37 11.82
C LEU A 423 -5.48 19.94 13.24
N PHE A 424 -5.69 19.09 14.24
CA PHE A 424 -5.65 19.49 15.65
C PHE A 424 -4.29 20.06 16.03
N ARG A 425 -3.20 19.36 15.70
CA ARG A 425 -1.82 19.84 15.97
C ARG A 425 -1.50 21.13 15.23
N GLU A 426 -1.92 21.24 13.97
CA GLU A 426 -1.74 22.46 13.18
C GLU A 426 -2.51 23.64 13.78
N ARG A 427 -3.74 23.41 14.26
CA ARG A 427 -4.53 24.44 14.95
C ARG A 427 -3.84 24.90 16.23
N VAL A 428 -3.39 23.97 17.07
CA VAL A 428 -2.68 24.29 18.32
C VAL A 428 -1.42 25.10 18.02
N GLY A 429 -0.60 24.65 17.08
CA GLY A 429 0.62 25.37 16.69
C GLY A 429 0.35 26.78 16.14
N LEU A 430 -0.75 26.98 15.39
CA LEU A 430 -1.16 28.31 14.93
C LEU A 430 -1.62 29.21 16.09
N GLN A 431 -2.30 28.65 17.09
CA GLN A 431 -2.74 29.40 18.27
C GLN A 431 -1.54 29.80 19.12
N ASP A 432 -0.60 28.88 19.37
CA ASP A 432 0.62 29.15 20.12
C ASP A 432 1.46 30.23 19.42
N TRP A 433 1.68 30.10 18.11
CA TRP A 433 2.38 31.11 17.32
C TRP A 433 1.68 32.48 17.37
N LEU A 434 0.35 32.53 17.25
CA LEU A 434 -0.38 33.79 17.33
C LEU A 434 -0.24 34.47 18.71
N VAL A 435 -0.24 33.68 19.78
CA VAL A 435 -0.03 34.19 21.14
C VAL A 435 1.39 34.75 21.29
N GLU A 436 2.40 34.05 20.78
CA GLU A 436 3.78 34.53 20.77
C GLU A 436 3.93 35.85 20.00
N GLU A 437 3.41 35.93 18.77
CA GLU A 437 3.45 37.15 17.96
C GLU A 437 2.70 38.30 18.63
N TRP A 438 1.55 38.03 19.26
CA TRP A 438 0.81 39.04 20.02
C TRP A 438 1.62 39.59 21.19
N HIS A 439 2.34 38.73 21.92
CA HIS A 439 3.24 39.17 22.98
C HIS A 439 4.37 40.05 22.45
N VAL A 440 4.96 39.71 21.29
CA VAL A 440 5.99 40.53 20.63
C VAL A 440 5.45 41.90 20.22
N VAL A 441 4.29 41.95 19.58
CA VAL A 441 3.65 43.21 19.16
C VAL A 441 3.32 44.07 20.37
N LYS A 442 2.77 43.47 21.43
CA LYS A 442 2.46 44.20 22.67
C LYS A 442 3.72 44.77 23.32
N ALA A 443 4.79 43.98 23.42
CA ALA A 443 6.06 44.47 23.97
C ALA A 443 6.67 45.61 23.13
N ALA A 444 6.59 45.51 21.80
CA ALA A 444 7.06 46.56 20.90
C ALA A 444 6.22 47.85 21.03
N SER A 445 4.91 47.71 21.21
CA SER A 445 3.99 48.82 21.49
C SER A 445 4.33 49.54 22.78
N ASP A 446 4.45 48.78 23.87
CA ASP A 446 4.76 49.30 25.20
C ASP A 446 6.11 50.04 25.20
N ALA A 447 7.08 49.56 24.41
CA ALA A 447 8.40 50.18 24.27
C ALA A 447 8.42 51.45 23.40
N THR A 448 7.53 51.56 22.42
CA THR A 448 7.50 52.69 21.45
C THR A 448 6.45 53.74 21.79
N GLY A 449 5.52 53.44 22.70
CA GLY A 449 4.40 54.32 23.04
C GLY A 449 3.41 54.51 21.87
N MET A 450 3.48 53.66 20.84
CA MET A 450 2.61 53.71 19.66
C MET A 450 1.82 52.39 19.54
N LEU A 451 0.56 52.43 19.96
CA LEU A 451 -0.60 51.80 19.32
C LEU A 451 -1.86 52.58 19.69
#